data_AF-A0A920LPJ8-F1
#
_entry.id   AF-A0A920LPJ8-F1
#
_cell.length_a   1.000
_cell.length_b   1.000
_cell.length_c   1.000
_cell.angle_alpha   90.00
_cell.angle_beta   90.00
_cell.angle_gamma   90.00
#
_symmetry.space_group_name_H-M   'P 1'
#
loop_
_entity.id
_entity.type
_entity.pdbx_description
1 polymer ?
#
loop_
_entity_poly.entity_id
_entity_poly.type
_entity_poly.pdbx_seq_one_letter_code
_entity_poly.pdbx_strand_id
1 'polypeptide(L)'
;MLTDITRALPDEQVHTRLASLTIQDFRNYDGCRLEIDAPKVLLLGENGSGKTNLMEAVSLLAPGRGLRRAKAEHLPARPPGVLTGPSRRG
;
A
#
# COMPACT_ATOMS: atom_id res chain seq x y z
N MET A 1 3.52 12.49 23.96
CA MET A 1 2.09 12.14 23.75
C MET A 1 2.02 11.13 22.61
N LEU A 2 2.31 9.87 22.89
CA LEU A 2 2.16 8.75 21.94
C LEU A 2 0.83 8.09 22.27
N THR A 3 -0.16 8.23 21.38
CA THR A 3 -1.51 7.69 21.58
C THR A 3 -1.45 6.17 21.62
N ASP A 4 -2.13 5.58 22.59
CA ASP A 4 -2.12 4.15 22.89
C ASP A 4 -2.74 3.34 21.74
N ILE A 5 -1.91 2.96 20.77
CA ILE A 5 -2.28 2.14 19.61
C ILE A 5 -2.68 0.72 20.01
N THR A 6 -2.62 0.34 21.28
CA THR A 6 -2.80 -1.03 21.77
C THR A 6 -4.24 -1.41 22.08
N ARG A 7 -5.18 -0.46 22.19
CA ARG A 7 -6.55 -0.77 22.62
C ARG A 7 -7.20 -1.87 21.77
N ALA A 8 -7.64 -2.93 22.45
CA ALA A 8 -8.35 -4.05 21.84
C ALA A 8 -9.69 -3.58 21.27
N LEU A 9 -10.00 -4.01 20.06
CA LEU A 9 -11.31 -3.76 19.42
C LEU A 9 -12.32 -4.78 20.00
N PRO A 10 -13.55 -4.37 20.34
CA PRO A 10 -14.57 -5.26 20.89
C PRO A 10 -14.95 -6.39 19.91
N ASP A 11 -15.20 -7.59 20.45
CA ASP A 11 -15.27 -8.90 19.78
C ASP A 11 -16.47 -9.15 18.83
N GLU A 12 -17.39 -8.19 18.65
CA GLU A 12 -18.70 -8.46 18.00
C GLU A 12 -18.89 -7.82 16.61
N GLN A 13 -17.81 -7.44 15.91
CA GLN A 13 -17.88 -6.94 14.53
C GLN A 13 -17.05 -7.82 13.59
N VAL A 14 -17.66 -8.29 12.50
CA VAL A 14 -16.93 -8.93 11.40
C VAL A 14 -16.02 -7.87 10.78
N HIS A 15 -14.75 -7.88 11.17
CA HIS A 15 -13.75 -6.97 10.63
C HIS A 15 -13.15 -7.57 9.36
N THR A 16 -13.31 -6.89 8.23
CA THR A 16 -12.54 -7.19 7.02
C THR A 16 -11.06 -6.92 7.32
N ARG A 17 -10.21 -7.93 7.12
CA ARG A 17 -8.77 -7.84 7.34
C ARG A 17 -8.01 -8.00 6.02
N LEU A 18 -7.00 -7.17 5.82
CA LEU A 18 -6.04 -7.35 4.73
C LEU A 18 -4.98 -8.37 5.17
N ALA A 19 -4.99 -9.56 4.57
CA ALA A 19 -4.03 -10.62 4.88
C ALA A 19 -2.75 -10.50 4.05
N SER A 20 -2.85 -10.04 2.81
CA SER A 20 -1.71 -9.82 1.92
C SER A 20 -1.98 -8.70 0.93
N LEU A 21 -0.91 -8.07 0.47
CA LEU A 21 -0.92 -7.03 -0.54
C LEU A 21 0.20 -7.28 -1.53
N THR A 22 -0.14 -7.41 -2.81
CA THR A 22 0.83 -7.42 -3.91
C THR A 22 0.62 -6.17 -4.74
N ILE A 23 1.71 -5.44 -4.96
CA ILE A 23 1.77 -4.21 -5.74
C ILE A 23 2.74 -4.45 -6.90
N GLN A 24 2.35 -4.08 -8.11
CA GLN A 24 3.18 -4.12 -9.32
C GLN A 24 2.90 -2.87 -10.13
N ASP A 25 3.96 -2.27 -10.70
CA ASP A 25 3.89 -1.10 -11.57
C ASP A 25 2.97 0.01 -11.04
N PHE A 26 3.06 0.33 -9.75
CA PHE A 26 2.17 1.29 -9.08
C PHE A 26 2.97 2.39 -8.39
N ARG A 27 2.80 3.63 -8.87
CA ARG A 27 3.49 4.81 -8.35
C ARG A 27 5.01 4.61 -8.39
N ASN A 28 5.66 4.57 -7.22
CA ASN A 28 7.10 4.37 -7.07
C ASN A 28 7.47 2.92 -6.69
N TYR A 29 6.54 1.97 -6.74
CA TYR A 29 6.79 0.55 -6.54
C TYR A 29 6.85 -0.16 -7.90
N ASP A 30 8.04 -0.67 -8.26
CA ASP A 30 8.17 -1.60 -9.39
C ASP A 30 7.56 -2.96 -9.03
N GLY A 31 7.77 -3.41 -7.79
CA GLY A 31 7.13 -4.60 -7.23
C GLY A 31 7.27 -4.67 -5.72
N CYS A 32 6.20 -5.08 -5.02
CA CYS A 32 6.22 -5.31 -3.57
C CYS A 32 5.18 -6.38 -3.20
N ARG A 33 5.57 -7.31 -2.32
CA ARG A 33 4.65 -8.25 -1.69
C ARG A 33 4.77 -8.14 -0.18
N LEU A 34 3.65 -7.91 0.48
CA LEU A 34 3.55 -7.82 1.93
C LEU A 34 2.56 -8.88 2.42
N GLU A 35 3.04 -9.77 3.29
CA GLU A 35 2.19 -10.64 4.10
C GLU A 35 1.93 -9.93 5.43
N ILE A 36 0.67 -9.92 5.89
CA ILE A 36 0.23 -9.22 7.09
C ILE A 36 -0.37 -10.25 8.04
N ASP A 37 0.33 -10.53 9.15
CA ASP A 37 -0.05 -11.45 10.22
C ASP A 37 -0.46 -10.72 11.51
N ALA A 38 -0.01 -9.48 11.69
CA ALA A 38 -0.36 -8.62 12.81
C ALA A 38 -1.74 -7.95 12.66
N PRO A 39 -2.46 -7.67 13.76
CA PRO A 39 -3.72 -6.92 13.74
C PRO A 39 -3.53 -5.42 13.49
N LYS A 40 -2.31 -4.89 13.71
CA LYS A 40 -1.95 -3.48 13.55
C LYS A 40 -0.60 -3.40 12.87
N VAL A 41 -0.47 -2.52 11.89
CA VAL A 41 0.74 -2.32 11.09
C VAL A 41 1.13 -0.85 11.13
N LEU A 42 2.41 -0.58 11.40
CA LEU A 42 2.98 0.77 11.35
C LEU A 42 3.94 0.88 10.17
N LEU A 43 3.72 1.88 9.31
CA LEU A 43 4.60 2.15 8.18
C LEU A 43 5.66 3.18 8.58
N LEU A 44 6.93 2.78 8.51
CA LEU A 44 8.08 3.62 8.87
C LEU A 44 8.97 3.88 7.65
N GLY A 45 9.70 4.99 7.68
CA GLY A 45 10.64 5.38 6.63
C GLY A 45 10.65 6.88 6.36
N GLU A 46 11.56 7.34 5.51
CA GLU A 46 11.72 8.75 5.16
C GLU A 46 10.56 9.33 4.34
N ASN A 47 10.44 10.65 4.30
CA ASN A 47 9.50 11.30 3.40
C ASN A 47 9.85 10.95 1.94
N GLY A 48 8.84 10.57 1.16
CA GLY A 48 9.05 10.08 -0.22
C GLY A 48 9.32 8.57 -0.34
N SER A 49 9.43 7.82 0.76
CA SER A 49 9.69 6.36 0.73
C SER A 49 8.54 5.50 0.19
N GLY A 50 7.38 6.09 -0.13
CA GLY A 50 6.22 5.36 -0.66
C GLY A 50 5.15 4.94 0.37
N LYS A 51 5.26 5.31 1.65
CA LYS A 51 4.24 4.97 2.68
C LYS A 51 2.81 5.37 2.29
N THR A 52 2.63 6.59 1.78
CA THR A 52 1.33 7.07 1.28
C THR A 52 0.86 6.28 0.08
N ASN A 53 1.76 5.95 -0.85
CA ASN A 53 1.44 5.12 -2.02
C ASN A 53 0.96 3.72 -1.61
N LEU A 54 1.58 3.12 -0.59
CA LEU A 54 1.12 1.84 -0.05
C LEU A 54 -0.31 1.94 0.53
N MET A 55 -0.62 3.03 1.24
CA MET A 55 -1.98 3.29 1.74
C MET A 55 -2.99 3.56 0.60
N GLU A 56 -2.57 4.21 -0.49
CA GLU A 56 -3.40 4.36 -1.69
C GLU A 56 -3.71 3.01 -2.32
N ALA A 57 -2.73 2.12 -2.43
CA ALA A 57 -2.92 0.76 -2.95
C ALA A 57 -3.93 -0.03 -2.09
N VAL A 58 -3.84 0.07 -0.76
CA VAL A 58 -4.83 -0.52 0.16
C VAL A 58 -6.22 0.07 -0.07
N SER A 59 -6.32 1.37 -0.30
CA SER A 59 -7.61 2.07 -0.53
C SER A 59 -8.32 1.59 -1.80
N LEU A 60 -7.56 1.10 -2.80
CA LEU A 60 -8.14 0.49 -4.01
C LEU A 60 -8.79 -0.87 -3.76
N LEU A 61 -8.51 -1.52 -2.63
CA LEU A 61 -9.12 -2.79 -2.23
C LEU A 61 -10.39 -2.60 -1.39
N ALA A 62 -10.69 -1.38 -0.95
CA ALA A 62 -11.83 -1.09 -0.09
C ALA A 62 -13.19 -1.34 -0.78
N PRO A 63 -14.21 -1.81 -0.04
CA PRO A 63 -15.56 -2.03 -0.57
C PRO A 63 -16.11 -0.74 -1.21
N GLY A 64 -16.64 -0.82 -2.43
CA GLY A 64 -17.27 0.32 -3.12
C GLY A 64 -16.36 1.17 -4.02
N ARG A 65 -15.03 1.07 -3.86
CA ARG A 65 -14.01 1.57 -4.83
C ARG A 65 -13.06 0.49 -5.36
N GLY A 66 -13.28 -0.76 -4.95
CA GLY A 66 -12.57 -1.96 -5.41
C GLY A 66 -12.25 -1.97 -6.91
N LEU A 67 -11.16 -2.63 -7.31
CA LEU A 67 -10.64 -2.81 -8.69
C LEU A 67 -11.68 -2.80 -9.84
N ARG A 68 -12.92 -3.27 -9.61
CA ARG A 68 -14.06 -3.15 -10.55
C ARG A 68 -14.50 -1.71 -10.90
N ARG A 69 -14.28 -0.73 -10.03
CA ARG A 69 -14.60 0.70 -10.22
C ARG A 69 -13.38 1.62 -10.19
N ALA A 70 -12.20 1.08 -9.89
CA ALA A 70 -10.96 1.81 -10.12
C ALA A 70 -10.81 2.01 -11.63
N LYS A 71 -11.17 3.20 -12.11
CA LYS A 71 -10.95 3.57 -13.51
C LYS A 71 -9.46 3.41 -13.83
N ALA A 72 -9.13 2.97 -15.05
CA ALA A 72 -7.74 2.77 -15.48
C ALA A 72 -6.85 4.01 -15.26
N GLU A 73 -7.43 5.22 -15.32
CA GLU A 73 -6.76 6.50 -15.01
C GLU A 73 -6.24 6.62 -13.56
N HIS A 74 -6.77 5.82 -12.63
CA HIS A 74 -6.31 5.77 -11.23
C HIS A 74 -5.24 4.71 -10.98
N LEU A 75 -5.00 3.80 -11.94
CA LEU A 75 -3.82 2.93 -11.93
C LEU A 75 -2.74 3.61 -12.79
N PRO A 76 -1.78 4.32 -12.18
CA PRO A 76 -0.64 4.82 -12.91
C PRO A 76 0.22 3.62 -13.35
N ALA A 77 -0.04 3.08 -14.54
CA ALA A 77 0.85 2.10 -15.15
C ALA A 77 2.17 2.79 -15.51
N ARG A 78 3.29 2.25 -15.05
CA ARG A 78 4.59 2.67 -15.56
C ARG A 78 4.70 2.21 -17.03
N PRO A 79 4.96 3.10 -18.00
CA PRO A 79 5.16 2.64 -19.37
C PRO A 79 6.36 1.69 -19.42
N PRO A 80 6.25 0.52 -20.08
CA PRO A 80 7.35 -0.42 -20.19
C PRO A 80 8.53 0.28 -20.90
N GLY A 81 9.69 0.33 -20.25
CA GLY A 81 10.94 0.78 -20.88
C GLY A 81 11.51 2.13 -20.43
N VAL A 82 10.97 2.80 -19.41
CA VAL A 82 11.66 3.99 -18.85
C VAL A 82 12.78 3.55 -17.91
N LEU A 83 13.93 3.26 -18.50
CA LEU A 83 15.24 3.23 -17.84
C LEU A 83 15.52 4.65 -17.34
N THR A 84 15.19 4.94 -16.08
CA THR A 84 15.74 6.13 -15.42
C THR A 84 17.26 5.98 -15.38
N GLY A 85 17.96 7.01 -15.87
CA GLY A 85 19.39 7.04 -16.17
C GLY A 85 20.36 6.71 -15.04
N PRO A 86 21.68 6.87 -15.28
CA PRO A 86 22.70 5.98 -14.76
C PRO A 86 22.79 6.03 -13.23
N SER A 87 22.76 4.83 -12.65
CA SER A 87 23.25 4.53 -11.31
C SER A 87 24.67 5.09 -11.16
N ARG A 88 24.80 6.29 -10.57
CA ARG A 88 26.08 6.74 -10.03
C ARG A 88 26.29 5.97 -8.73
N ARG A 89 26.90 4.79 -8.85
CA ARG A 89 27.69 4.21 -7.77
C ARG A 89 28.95 5.06 -7.62
N GLY A 90 29.01 5.81 -6.53
CA GLY A 90 30.22 6.33 -5.90
C GLY A 90 30.21 5.86 -4.46
#